data_AF-A0A844Y142-F1
#
_entry.id   AF-A0A844Y142-F1
#
_cell.length_a   1.000
_cell.length_b   1.000
_cell.length_c   1.000
_cell.angle_alpha   90.00
_cell.angle_beta   90.00
_cell.angle_gamma   90.00
#
_symmetry.space_group_name_H-M   'P 1'
#
loop_
_entity.id
_entity.type
_entity.pdbx_description
1 polymer ?
#
loop_
_entity_poly.entity_id
_entity_poly.type
_entity_poly.pdbx_seq_one_letter_code
_entity_poly.pdbx_strand_id
1 'polypeptide(L)'
;MKRMLGLAAVAAIASQAAAHPTGIPYETRGECEAAYAEFSKLDRERLSGLGFTPGDAQKTFRDMFLCIYDQQADKWFIVRVGDM
;
A
#
# COMPACT_ATOMS: atom_id res chain seq x y z
N MET A 1 47.17 -15.21 18.93
CA MET A 1 47.51 -14.42 17.73
C MET A 1 46.39 -14.56 16.71
N LYS A 2 46.15 -13.47 15.96
CA LYS A 2 45.38 -13.34 14.71
C LYS A 2 43.89 -13.01 14.79
N ARG A 3 43.66 -11.72 14.50
CA ARG A 3 42.42 -11.02 14.13
C ARG A 3 41.93 -11.49 12.76
N MET A 4 40.62 -11.38 12.52
CA MET A 4 39.98 -10.82 11.31
C MET A 4 38.45 -10.94 11.54
N LEU A 5 37.71 -9.87 11.82
CA LEU A 5 37.16 -8.87 10.87
C LEU A 5 36.49 -9.50 9.66
N GLY A 6 35.20 -9.20 9.46
CA GLY A 6 34.49 -9.47 8.21
C GLY A 6 32.98 -9.44 8.37
N LEU A 7 32.42 -8.27 8.67
CA LEU A 7 31.50 -7.54 7.80
C LEU A 7 30.04 -8.03 7.78
N ALA A 8 29.20 -7.12 8.24
CA ALA A 8 27.77 -7.03 8.04
C ALA A 8 27.31 -7.25 6.59
N ALA A 9 26.16 -7.89 6.44
CA ALA A 9 25.16 -7.54 5.43
C ALA A 9 23.83 -7.45 6.18
N VAL A 10 23.54 -6.27 6.75
CA VAL A 10 22.62 -5.29 6.16
C VAL A 10 21.29 -5.97 5.82
N ALA A 11 20.35 -5.74 6.73
CA ALA A 11 18.90 -5.75 6.57
C ALA A 11 18.37 -6.58 5.38
N ALA A 12 17.74 -7.71 5.70
CA ALA A 12 16.66 -8.20 4.87
C ALA A 12 15.68 -7.02 4.68
N ILE A 13 15.71 -6.41 3.50
CA ILE A 13 14.70 -5.45 3.05
C ILE A 13 13.46 -6.29 2.74
N ALA A 14 12.85 -6.84 3.79
CA ALA A 14 11.60 -7.55 3.67
C ALA A 14 10.51 -6.51 3.40
N SER A 15 9.98 -6.60 2.18
CA SER A 15 8.75 -5.99 1.71
C SER A 15 8.73 -4.47 1.60
N GLN A 16 9.46 -3.96 0.60
CA GLN A 16 9.11 -2.69 -0.04
C GLN A 16 7.97 -2.89 -1.04
N ALA A 17 6.78 -3.13 -0.50
CA ALA A 17 5.54 -2.70 -1.09
C ALA A 17 4.66 -2.30 0.09
N ALA A 18 4.26 -1.03 0.15
CA ALA A 18 2.98 -0.72 0.77
C ALA A 18 1.95 -1.44 -0.12
N ALA A 19 1.75 -2.72 0.13
CA ALA A 19 0.73 -3.50 -0.51
C ALA A 19 -0.56 -2.97 0.11
N HIS A 20 -1.20 -2.01 -0.56
CA HIS A 20 -2.59 -1.66 -0.26
C HIS A 20 -3.33 -2.99 -0.01
N PRO A 21 -3.98 -3.16 1.15
CA PRO A 21 -4.44 -4.47 1.55
C PRO A 21 -5.65 -4.87 0.71
N THR A 22 -5.38 -5.48 -0.42
CA THR A 22 -6.36 -6.16 -1.26
C THR A 22 -6.73 -7.45 -0.55
N GLY A 23 -8.01 -7.60 -0.19
CA GLY A 23 -8.53 -8.78 0.51
C GLY A 23 -8.96 -8.57 1.97
N ILE A 24 -8.90 -7.33 2.49
CA ILE A 24 -9.58 -7.00 3.76
C ILE A 24 -11.05 -6.71 3.47
N PRO A 25 -11.99 -7.41 4.12
CA PRO A 25 -13.41 -7.12 4.02
C PRO A 25 -13.80 -5.93 4.89
N TYR A 26 -14.63 -5.05 4.34
CA TYR A 26 -15.27 -3.94 5.04
C TYR A 26 -16.79 -4.11 5.00
N GLU A 27 -17.48 -3.74 6.08
CA GLU A 27 -18.94 -3.92 6.20
C GLU A 27 -19.67 -2.88 5.34
N THR A 28 -19.12 -1.67 5.26
CA THR A 28 -19.73 -0.58 4.51
C THR A 28 -18.76 0.03 3.52
N ARG A 29 -19.33 0.68 2.50
CA ARG A 29 -18.56 1.51 1.56
C ARG A 29 -17.73 2.57 2.28
N GLY A 30 -18.31 3.21 3.29
CA GLY A 30 -17.64 4.27 4.05
C GLY A 30 -16.41 3.77 4.81
N GLU A 31 -16.48 2.56 5.39
CA GLU A 31 -15.32 1.92 6.03
C GLU A 31 -14.21 1.61 5.03
N CYS A 32 -14.56 1.08 3.85
CA CYS A 32 -13.60 0.85 2.78
C CYS A 32 -12.94 2.15 2.31
N GLU A 33 -13.72 3.20 2.07
CA GLU A 33 -13.22 4.50 1.60
C GLU A 33 -12.35 5.20 2.66
N ALA A 34 -12.69 5.08 3.94
CA ALA A 34 -11.88 5.59 5.04
C ALA A 34 -10.53 4.86 5.12
N ALA A 35 -10.53 3.54 5.05
CA ALA A 35 -9.30 2.76 5.02
C ALA A 35 -8.45 3.08 3.79
N TYR A 36 -9.07 3.17 2.61
CA TYR A 36 -8.42 3.59 1.37
C TYR A 36 -7.74 4.97 1.50
N ALA A 37 -8.40 5.94 2.15
CA ALA A 37 -7.85 7.27 2.37
C ALA A 37 -6.62 7.25 3.29
N GLU A 38 -6.65 6.46 4.37
CA GLU A 38 -5.51 6.30 5.28
C GLU A 38 -4.31 5.64 4.58
N PHE A 39 -4.52 4.58 3.81
CA PHE A 39 -3.45 3.99 3.02
C PHE A 39 -2.90 4.97 1.99
N SER A 40 -3.76 5.68 1.26
CA SER A 40 -3.35 6.71 0.29
C SER A 40 -2.50 7.82 0.94
N LYS A 41 -2.75 8.15 2.21
CA LYS A 41 -1.93 9.12 2.97
C LYS A 41 -0.54 8.57 3.28
N LEU A 42 -0.46 7.37 3.87
CA LEU A 42 0.83 6.73 4.19
C LEU A 42 1.72 6.60 2.96
N ASP A 43 1.10 6.27 1.85
CA ASP A 43 1.79 5.97 0.61
C ASP A 43 2.19 7.27 -0.13
N ARG A 44 1.39 8.34 0.00
CA ARG A 44 1.80 9.70 -0.40
C ARG A 44 3.02 10.18 0.39
N GLU A 45 3.03 9.98 1.70
CA GLU A 45 4.17 10.33 2.55
C GLU A 45 5.43 9.56 2.14
N ARG A 46 5.29 8.25 1.87
CA ARG A 46 6.37 7.41 1.36
C ARG A 46 6.90 7.88 0.01
N LEU A 47 6.04 8.09 -0.98
CA LEU A 47 6.45 8.53 -2.33
C LEU A 47 7.06 9.92 -2.32
N SER A 48 6.53 10.85 -1.51
CA SER A 48 7.12 12.18 -1.34
C SER A 48 8.54 12.09 -0.78
N GLY A 49 8.79 11.18 0.16
CA GLY A 49 10.14 10.89 0.68
C GLY A 49 11.11 10.30 -0.35
N LEU A 50 10.59 9.77 -1.46
CA LEU A 50 11.38 9.27 -2.61
C LEU A 50 11.55 10.32 -3.72
N GLY A 51 11.11 11.56 -3.50
CA GLY A 51 11.26 12.67 -4.45
C GLY A 51 10.12 12.85 -5.45
N PHE A 52 9.01 12.10 -5.31
CA PHE A 52 7.80 12.36 -6.09
C PHE A 52 7.13 13.65 -5.62
N THR A 53 6.49 14.38 -6.54
CA THR A 53 5.66 15.51 -6.13
C THR A 53 4.41 14.99 -5.40
N PRO A 54 3.82 15.78 -4.47
CA PRO A 54 2.57 15.39 -3.82
C PRO A 54 1.45 15.08 -4.81
N GLY A 55 1.41 15.76 -5.96
CA GLY A 55 0.44 15.54 -7.03
C GLY A 55 0.63 14.19 -7.73
N ASP A 56 1.86 13.84 -8.10
CA ASP A 56 2.18 12.56 -8.76
C ASP A 56 1.90 11.38 -7.84
N ALA A 57 2.25 11.53 -6.56
CA ALA A 57 1.96 10.54 -5.53
C ALA A 57 0.44 10.35 -5.42
N GLN A 58 -0.33 11.43 -5.26
CA GLN A 58 -1.80 11.34 -5.15
C GLN A 58 -2.48 10.77 -6.40
N LYS A 59 -1.99 11.10 -7.60
CA LYS A 59 -2.53 10.59 -8.87
C LYS A 59 -2.36 9.07 -8.96
N THR A 60 -1.16 8.57 -8.65
CA THR A 60 -0.84 7.14 -8.70
C THR A 60 -1.83 6.29 -7.90
N PHE A 61 -2.26 6.76 -6.73
CA PHE A 61 -3.19 6.00 -5.89
C PHE A 61 -4.62 5.96 -6.42
N ARG A 62 -5.12 7.10 -6.93
CA ARG A 62 -6.47 7.17 -7.52
C ARG A 62 -6.62 6.29 -8.75
N ASP A 63 -5.56 6.17 -9.54
CA ASP A 63 -5.60 5.39 -10.77
C ASP A 63 -5.45 3.88 -10.51
N MET A 64 -4.91 3.50 -9.35
CA MET A 64 -4.56 2.11 -9.06
C MET A 64 -5.56 1.37 -8.18
N PHE A 65 -6.32 2.05 -7.32
CA PHE A 65 -7.17 1.35 -6.32
C PHE A 65 -8.58 1.92 -6.23
N LEU A 66 -9.56 1.04 -6.00
CA LEU A 66 -10.98 1.36 -5.85
C LEU A 66 -11.60 0.55 -4.71
N CYS A 67 -12.71 1.04 -4.17
CA CYS A 67 -13.60 0.25 -3.30
C CYS A 67 -14.70 -0.41 -4.12
N ILE A 68 -14.72 -1.74 -4.17
CA ILE A 68 -15.71 -2.53 -4.91
C ILE A 68 -16.48 -3.43 -3.95
N TYR A 69 -17.78 -3.55 -4.18
CA TYR A 69 -18.64 -4.48 -3.47
C TYR A 69 -18.61 -5.86 -4.14
N ASP A 70 -18.28 -6.90 -3.36
CA ASP A 70 -18.34 -8.29 -3.77
C ASP A 70 -19.67 -8.91 -3.30
N GLN A 71 -20.50 -9.31 -4.25
CA GLN A 71 -21.82 -9.91 -3.97
C GLN A 71 -21.73 -11.31 -3.37
N GLN A 72 -20.68 -12.09 -3.64
CA GLN A 72 -20.52 -13.44 -3.10
C GLN A 72 -20.09 -13.39 -1.64
N ALA A 73 -19.21 -12.44 -1.30
CA ALA A 73 -18.77 -12.25 0.07
C ALA A 73 -19.73 -11.39 0.91
N ASP A 74 -20.61 -10.61 0.28
CA ASP A 74 -21.43 -9.57 0.90
C ASP A 74 -20.57 -8.56 1.69
N LYS A 75 -19.49 -8.08 1.06
CA LYS A 75 -18.50 -7.16 1.67
C LYS A 75 -17.95 -6.17 0.65
N TRP A 76 -17.37 -5.08 1.15
CA TRP A 76 -16.59 -4.14 0.37
C TRP A 76 -15.10 -4.47 0.47
N PHE A 77 -14.37 -4.29 -0.62
CA PHE A 77 -12.93 -4.53 -0.70
C PHE A 77 -12.22 -3.38 -1.40
N ILE A 78 -11.01 -3.07 -0.91
CA ILE A 78 -10.05 -2.30 -1.70
C ILE A 78 -9.48 -3.26 -2.75
N VAL A 79 -9.61 -2.92 -4.02
CA VAL A 79 -9.09 -3.71 -5.14
C VAL A 79 -8.18 -2.87 -6.00
N ARG A 80 -7.20 -3.51 -6.65
CA ARG A 80 -6.40 -2.85 -7.66
C ARG A 80 -7.13 -2.87 -8.99
N VAL A 81 -7.09 -1.77 -9.74
CA VAL A 81 -7.81 -1.63 -11.03
C VAL A 81 -7.37 -2.67 -12.07
N GLY A 82 -6.12 -3.15 -12.00
CA GLY A 82 -5.61 -4.20 -12.89
C GLY A 82 -5.84 -5.64 -12.44
N ASP A 83 -6.43 -5.85 -11.25
CA ASP A 83 -6.75 -7.19 -10.72
C ASP A 83 -8.21 -7.59 -11.02
N MET A 84 -8.97 -6.70 -11.67
CA MET A 84 -10.31 -6.95 -12.24
C MET A 84 -10.19 -7.60 -13.62
#